data_AF-A0A3N8Q4P5-F1
#
_entry.id   AF-A0A3N8Q4P5-F1
#
_cell.length_a   1.000
_cell.length_b   1.000
_cell.length_c   1.000
_cell.angle_alpha   90.00
_cell.angle_beta   90.00
_cell.angle_gamma   90.00
#
_symmetry.space_group_name_H-M   'P 1'
#
loop_
_entity.id
_entity.type
_entity.pdbx_description
1 polymer ?
#
loop_
_entity_poly.entity_id
_entity_poly.type
_entity_poly.pdbx_seq_one_letter_code
_entity_poly.pdbx_strand_id
1 'polypeptide(L)'
;RIDDHRFVTLERYRDCNHGESYYNDTRTGIRKYLGRGRFENFQGRIINADPTGMNIVLPLAYPPRAFCGNGEKGCVVPFWYSTDGGRTFLIEDYADHSFIPFDDSKNYTFAVTKTKLYIAEKSAGSDAYVVEYPMIAGINLSRPYPPGATGGSFAASKHPQFLRGISTPSGQDRITCDSSLKPTNPDAPLVQ
;
A
#
# COMPACT_ATOMS: atom_id res chain seq x y z
N ARG A 1 -3.12 -7.02 -8.46
CA ARG A 1 -3.65 -8.33 -8.00
C ARG A 1 -2.71 -8.91 -6.95
N ILE A 2 -3.20 -9.63 -5.94
CA ILE A 2 -2.31 -10.30 -4.95
C ILE A 2 -2.19 -11.78 -5.32
N ASP A 3 -3.32 -12.45 -5.51
CA ASP A 3 -3.41 -13.82 -6.02
C ASP A 3 -4.75 -14.05 -6.75
N ASP A 4 -5.14 -15.32 -6.93
CA ASP A 4 -6.36 -15.70 -7.64
C ASP A 4 -7.67 -15.22 -7.02
N HIS A 5 -7.67 -14.96 -5.71
CA HIS A 5 -8.87 -14.60 -4.98
C HIS A 5 -8.75 -13.25 -4.30
N ARG A 6 -7.53 -12.79 -4.04
CA ARG A 6 -7.24 -11.55 -3.33
C ARG A 6 -6.76 -10.47 -4.30
N PHE A 7 -7.50 -9.37 -4.37
CA PHE A 7 -7.20 -8.27 -5.27
C PHE A 7 -7.85 -6.97 -4.84
N VAL A 8 -7.32 -5.86 -5.34
CA VAL A 8 -7.94 -4.54 -5.19
C VAL A 8 -8.60 -4.16 -6.51
N THR A 9 -9.84 -3.68 -6.44
CA THR A 9 -10.56 -3.10 -7.58
C THR A 9 -10.58 -1.59 -7.46
N LEU A 10 -10.56 -0.91 -8.61
CA LEU A 10 -10.91 0.51 -8.73
C LEU A 10 -12.29 0.56 -9.40
N GLU A 11 -13.28 1.05 -8.67
CA GLU A 11 -14.68 1.10 -9.07
C GLU A 11 -15.15 2.55 -9.10
N ARG A 12 -16.28 2.82 -9.78
CA ARG A 12 -16.87 4.18 -9.89
C ARG A 12 -15.83 5.24 -10.23
N TYR A 13 -14.92 4.90 -11.15
CA TYR A 13 -13.76 5.71 -11.47
C TYR A 13 -14.04 6.65 -12.63
N ARG A 14 -13.39 7.81 -12.61
CA ARG A 14 -13.35 8.74 -13.76
C ARG A 14 -12.16 8.45 -14.65
N ASP A 15 -11.03 8.15 -14.02
CA ASP A 15 -9.74 7.91 -14.65
C ASP A 15 -8.87 7.03 -13.71
N CYS A 16 -7.65 6.74 -14.12
CA CYS A 16 -6.70 5.89 -13.39
C CYS A 16 -6.30 6.39 -11.99
N ASN A 17 -6.60 7.65 -11.65
CA ASN A 17 -6.16 8.30 -10.41
C ASN A 17 -7.35 8.65 -9.49
N HIS A 18 -8.58 8.43 -9.97
CA HIS A 18 -9.80 8.88 -9.30
C HIS A 18 -10.89 7.81 -9.37
N GLY A 19 -11.05 7.05 -8.29
CA GLY A 19 -12.20 6.16 -8.08
C GLY A 19 -12.36 5.74 -6.63
N GLU A 20 -13.17 4.72 -6.43
CA GLU A 20 -13.37 4.02 -5.16
C GLU A 20 -12.59 2.71 -5.16
N SER A 21 -11.70 2.53 -4.20
CA SER A 21 -10.90 1.31 -4.06
C SER A 21 -11.57 0.31 -3.12
N TYR A 22 -11.60 -0.96 -3.51
CA TYR A 22 -12.07 -2.06 -2.66
C TYR A 22 -11.06 -3.19 -2.62
N TYR A 23 -10.72 -3.67 -1.42
CA TYR A 23 -10.07 -4.95 -1.24
C TYR A 23 -11.11 -6.07 -1.33
N ASN A 24 -10.79 -7.13 -2.06
CA ASN A 24 -11.64 -8.29 -2.25
C ASN A 24 -10.86 -9.56 -1.92
N ASP A 25 -11.51 -10.50 -1.21
CA ASP A 25 -11.11 -11.90 -1.08
C ASP A 25 -12.31 -12.80 -1.36
N THR A 26 -12.32 -13.45 -2.51
CA THR A 26 -13.44 -14.29 -2.94
C THR A 26 -13.50 -15.63 -2.19
N ARG A 27 -12.43 -16.10 -1.54
CA ARG A 27 -12.49 -17.34 -0.73
C ARG A 27 -13.25 -17.13 0.56
N THR A 28 -13.06 -15.96 1.17
CA THR A 28 -13.64 -15.62 2.47
C THR A 28 -14.86 -14.70 2.36
N GLY A 29 -15.22 -14.29 1.14
CA GLY A 29 -16.35 -13.38 0.88
C GLY A 29 -16.09 -11.95 1.36
N ILE A 30 -14.84 -11.56 1.57
CA ILE A 30 -14.49 -10.21 2.03
C ILE A 30 -14.61 -9.25 0.85
N ARG A 31 -15.32 -8.15 1.09
CA ARG A 31 -15.28 -6.94 0.27
C ARG A 31 -15.17 -5.73 1.20
N LYS A 32 -14.02 -5.07 1.17
CA LYS A 32 -13.68 -3.98 2.09
C LYS A 32 -13.43 -2.69 1.32
N TYR A 33 -14.23 -1.67 1.61
CA TYR A 33 -14.00 -0.33 1.08
C TYR A 33 -12.72 0.29 1.69
N LEU A 34 -11.83 0.76 0.82
CA LEU A 34 -10.53 1.34 1.19
C LEU A 34 -10.52 2.88 1.09
N GLY A 35 -11.57 3.47 0.53
CA GLY A 35 -11.67 4.92 0.32
C GLY A 35 -11.54 5.34 -1.14
N ARG A 36 -11.36 6.65 -1.34
CA ARG A 36 -11.29 7.31 -2.65
C ARG A 36 -9.90 7.81 -2.96
N GLY A 37 -9.45 7.66 -4.21
CA GLY A 37 -8.40 8.51 -4.78
C GLY A 37 -7.02 8.33 -4.16
N ARG A 38 -6.61 7.12 -3.77
CA ARG A 38 -5.38 6.94 -2.97
C ARG A 38 -4.56 5.72 -3.32
N PHE A 39 -5.14 4.52 -3.27
CA PHE A 39 -4.37 3.29 -3.50
C PHE A 39 -3.88 3.25 -4.94
N GLU A 40 -4.76 3.55 -5.90
CA GLU A 40 -4.49 3.57 -7.34
C GLU A 40 -3.34 4.51 -7.75
N ASN A 41 -3.02 5.49 -6.90
CA ASN A 41 -2.02 6.52 -7.16
C ASN A 41 -0.61 6.11 -6.72
N PHE A 42 -0.45 5.04 -5.95
CA PHE A 42 0.88 4.61 -5.49
C PHE A 42 1.73 4.06 -6.64
N GLN A 43 2.92 4.63 -6.84
CA GLN A 43 3.81 4.33 -7.98
C GLN A 43 4.98 3.40 -7.63
N GLY A 44 5.19 3.13 -6.35
CA GLY A 44 6.27 2.26 -5.85
C GLY A 44 5.97 0.77 -6.04
N ARG A 45 6.74 -0.07 -5.35
CA ARG A 45 6.57 -1.53 -5.37
C ARG A 45 5.78 -2.03 -4.17
N ILE A 46 4.92 -3.02 -4.38
CA ILE A 46 4.08 -3.66 -3.37
C ILE A 46 4.26 -5.18 -3.45
N ILE A 47 4.81 -5.79 -2.41
CA ILE A 47 5.08 -7.22 -2.32
C ILE A 47 4.23 -7.80 -1.18
N ASN A 48 3.07 -8.37 -1.51
CA ASN A 48 2.22 -9.07 -0.55
C ASN A 48 2.55 -10.57 -0.56
N ALA A 49 3.54 -10.97 0.24
CA ALA A 49 4.18 -12.30 0.21
C ALA A 49 3.87 -13.19 1.42
N ASP A 50 2.95 -12.79 2.31
CA ASP A 50 2.51 -13.66 3.41
C ASP A 50 1.76 -14.90 2.86
N PRO A 51 2.31 -16.13 3.03
CA PRO A 51 1.70 -17.34 2.52
C PRO A 51 0.40 -17.72 3.24
N THR A 52 0.19 -17.22 4.46
CA THR A 52 -1.08 -17.44 5.20
C THR A 52 -2.19 -16.53 4.69
N GLY A 53 -1.80 -15.45 4.02
CA GLY A 53 -2.69 -14.41 3.54
C GLY A 53 -3.28 -13.50 4.62
N MET A 54 -2.83 -13.62 5.87
CA MET A 54 -3.31 -12.82 7.00
C MET A 54 -2.79 -11.40 6.96
N ASN A 55 -1.51 -11.23 6.61
CA ASN A 55 -0.88 -9.92 6.52
C ASN A 55 -0.98 -9.36 5.11
N ILE A 56 -1.48 -8.12 5.02
CA ILE A 56 -1.66 -7.40 3.77
C ILE A 56 -1.19 -5.97 3.99
N VAL A 57 -0.50 -5.40 3.00
CA VAL A 57 -0.13 -3.98 2.97
C VAL A 57 -0.56 -3.35 1.66
N LEU A 58 -1.17 -2.17 1.77
CA LEU A 58 -1.71 -1.37 0.67
C LEU A 58 -1.25 0.09 0.86
N PRO A 59 -0.05 0.46 0.36
CA PRO A 59 0.42 1.83 0.44
C PRO A 59 -0.42 2.76 -0.43
N LEU A 60 -0.50 4.02 -0.01
CA LEU A 60 -1.32 5.04 -0.67
C LEU A 60 -0.44 6.15 -1.21
N ALA A 61 -0.95 6.90 -2.19
CA ALA A 61 -0.40 8.19 -2.56
C ALA A 61 -1.54 9.15 -2.93
N TYR A 62 -1.29 10.45 -2.88
CA TYR A 62 -2.23 11.43 -3.43
C TYR A 62 -2.15 11.44 -4.97
N PRO A 63 -3.23 11.82 -5.68
CA PRO A 63 -3.22 11.86 -7.13
C PRO A 63 -2.24 12.93 -7.65
N PRO A 64 -1.83 12.88 -8.93
CA PRO A 64 -0.93 13.85 -9.52
C PRO A 64 -1.42 15.28 -9.30
N ARG A 65 -0.51 16.18 -8.92
CA ARG A 65 -0.77 17.62 -8.67
C ARG A 65 -1.74 17.92 -7.52
N ALA A 66 -2.08 16.93 -6.69
CA ALA A 66 -2.74 17.19 -5.42
C ALA A 66 -1.76 17.79 -4.40
N PHE A 67 -2.26 18.68 -3.56
CA PHE A 67 -1.53 19.29 -2.45
C PHE A 67 -2.38 19.19 -1.17
N CYS A 68 -1.72 19.13 -0.02
CA CYS A 68 -2.38 19.06 1.28
C CYS A 68 -2.42 20.44 1.95
N GLY A 69 -3.59 20.79 2.51
CA GLY A 69 -3.79 22.08 3.18
C GLY A 69 -3.56 23.25 2.22
N ASN A 70 -2.68 24.18 2.61
CA ASN A 70 -2.25 25.31 1.81
C ASN A 70 -0.99 25.02 0.96
N GLY A 71 -0.48 23.79 0.96
CA GLY A 71 0.71 23.38 0.22
C GLY A 71 2.06 23.67 0.89
N GLU A 72 2.09 24.32 2.07
CA GLU A 72 3.37 24.74 2.70
C GLU A 72 4.07 23.62 3.49
N LYS A 73 3.31 22.66 4.02
CA LYS A 73 3.84 21.61 4.92
C LYS A 73 4.05 20.25 4.25
N GLY A 74 3.68 20.13 2.97
CA GLY A 74 3.57 18.83 2.33
C GLY A 74 2.42 17.99 2.89
N CYS A 75 2.32 16.77 2.38
CA CYS A 75 1.31 15.79 2.75
C CYS A 75 1.87 14.74 3.69
N VAL A 76 1.04 14.37 4.68
CA VAL A 76 1.16 13.10 5.38
C VAL A 76 0.56 12.00 4.51
N VAL A 77 1.36 10.97 4.21
CA VAL A 77 1.03 9.90 3.29
C VAL A 77 0.93 8.56 4.04
N PRO A 78 -0.29 8.00 4.13
CA PRO A 78 -0.53 6.77 4.86
C PRO A 78 -0.33 5.51 4.02
N PHE A 79 -0.30 4.38 4.70
CA PHE A 79 -0.55 3.05 4.14
C PHE A 79 -1.59 2.32 4.98
N TRP A 80 -2.34 1.43 4.34
CA TRP A 80 -3.19 0.49 5.06
C TRP A 80 -2.46 -0.83 5.28
N TYR A 81 -2.67 -1.43 6.44
CA TYR A 81 -2.24 -2.79 6.71
C TYR A 81 -3.33 -3.60 7.39
N SER A 82 -3.33 -4.91 7.16
CA SER A 82 -4.19 -5.88 7.82
C SER A 82 -3.34 -6.99 8.40
N THR A 83 -3.82 -7.59 9.49
CA THR A 83 -3.26 -8.79 10.14
C THR A 83 -4.33 -9.87 10.34
N ASP A 84 -5.50 -9.69 9.71
CA ASP A 84 -6.68 -10.55 9.85
C ASP A 84 -7.25 -11.02 8.50
N GLY A 85 -6.41 -10.97 7.44
CA GLY A 85 -6.78 -11.38 6.08
C GLY A 85 -7.60 -10.34 5.32
N GLY A 86 -7.57 -9.07 5.75
CA GLY A 86 -8.27 -7.97 5.11
C GLY A 86 -9.71 -7.76 5.60
N ARG A 87 -10.11 -8.40 6.71
CA ARG A 87 -11.42 -8.12 7.35
C ARG A 87 -11.41 -6.70 7.93
N THR A 88 -10.30 -6.34 8.56
CA THR A 88 -10.04 -4.99 9.02
C THR A 88 -8.70 -4.51 8.46
N PHE A 89 -8.61 -3.19 8.28
CA PHE A 89 -7.36 -2.53 7.98
C PHE A 89 -7.16 -1.39 8.96
N LEU A 90 -5.94 -1.27 9.47
CA LEU A 90 -5.45 -0.13 10.23
C LEU A 90 -4.59 0.75 9.32
N ILE A 91 -4.33 1.96 9.77
CA ILE A 91 -3.59 2.99 9.03
C ILE A 91 -2.35 3.36 9.83
N GLU A 92 -1.25 3.58 9.13
CA GLU A 92 -0.02 4.20 9.65
C GLU A 92 0.60 5.08 8.56
N ASP A 93 1.43 6.04 8.93
CA ASP A 93 2.06 6.98 8.00
C ASP A 93 3.47 6.51 7.63
N TYR A 94 3.84 6.66 6.34
CA TYR A 94 5.19 6.34 5.86
C TYR A 94 5.97 7.57 5.41
N ALA A 95 5.30 8.70 5.22
CA ALA A 95 5.90 10.00 4.91
C ALA A 95 5.05 11.11 5.52
N ASP A 96 5.67 12.15 6.07
CA ASP A 96 4.96 13.22 6.79
C ASP A 96 5.12 14.63 6.16
N HIS A 97 5.99 14.78 5.16
CA HIS A 97 6.26 16.06 4.47
C HIS A 97 6.45 15.90 2.95
N SER A 98 5.65 15.06 2.29
CA SER A 98 5.77 14.86 0.84
C SER A 98 5.03 15.94 0.04
N PHE A 99 5.74 16.69 -0.79
CA PHE A 99 5.15 17.76 -1.62
C PHE A 99 4.63 17.24 -2.97
N ILE A 100 5.14 16.10 -3.42
CA ILE A 100 4.70 15.44 -4.66
C ILE A 100 4.44 13.95 -4.40
N PRO A 101 3.47 13.58 -3.52
CA PRO A 101 3.28 12.20 -3.04
C PRO A 101 3.16 11.15 -4.14
N PHE A 102 2.52 11.51 -5.26
CA PHE A 102 2.43 10.66 -6.44
C PHE A 102 3.82 10.25 -6.94
N ASP A 103 4.71 11.22 -7.18
CA ASP A 103 6.04 10.98 -7.72
C ASP A 103 7.01 10.43 -6.66
N ASP A 104 6.96 10.95 -5.43
CA ASP A 104 7.81 10.50 -4.33
C ASP A 104 7.59 9.02 -4.01
N SER A 105 6.34 8.53 -4.14
CA SER A 105 6.01 7.12 -3.89
C SER A 105 6.78 6.12 -4.77
N LYS A 106 7.32 6.55 -5.93
CA LYS A 106 8.17 5.71 -6.81
C LYS A 106 9.41 5.17 -6.10
N ASN A 107 9.88 5.89 -5.08
CA ASN A 107 11.08 5.55 -4.32
C ASN A 107 10.83 4.48 -3.25
N TYR A 108 9.57 4.09 -3.04
CA TYR A 108 9.19 3.17 -1.97
C TYR A 108 8.98 1.74 -2.46
N THR A 109 9.41 0.78 -1.65
CA THR A 109 9.03 -0.63 -1.76
C THR A 109 8.42 -1.08 -0.43
N PHE A 110 7.16 -1.50 -0.49
CA PHE A 110 6.47 -2.14 0.61
C PHE A 110 6.52 -3.65 0.40
N ALA A 111 6.87 -4.38 1.45
CA ALA A 111 6.88 -5.84 1.42
C ALA A 111 6.38 -6.42 2.73
N VAL A 112 5.32 -7.21 2.68
CA VAL A 112 4.78 -7.88 3.86
C VAL A 112 4.93 -9.39 3.75
N THR A 113 5.35 -10.00 4.85
CA THR A 113 5.55 -11.43 5.04
C THR A 113 4.70 -11.91 6.20
N LYS A 114 4.81 -13.20 6.57
CA LYS A 114 4.11 -13.75 7.73
C LYS A 114 4.43 -13.03 9.05
N THR A 115 5.64 -12.48 9.19
CA THR A 115 6.14 -11.98 10.49
C THR A 115 6.61 -10.53 10.45
N LYS A 116 6.85 -9.97 9.27
CA LYS A 116 7.43 -8.63 9.10
C LYS A 116 6.80 -7.88 7.94
N LEU A 117 6.66 -6.57 8.13
CA LEU A 117 6.43 -5.59 7.08
C LEU A 117 7.71 -4.77 6.94
N TYR A 118 8.21 -4.64 5.71
CA TYR A 118 9.34 -3.81 5.34
C TYR A 118 8.86 -2.63 4.50
N ILE A 119 9.34 -1.44 4.85
CA ILE A 119 9.18 -0.22 4.05
C ILE A 119 10.59 0.24 3.70
N ALA A 120 10.98 0.09 2.45
CA ALA A 120 12.26 0.56 1.94
C ALA A 120 12.07 1.82 1.13
N GLU A 121 12.79 2.88 1.48
CA GLU A 121 12.83 4.15 0.76
C GLU A 121 14.20 4.34 0.11
N LYS A 122 14.22 4.59 -1.20
CA LYS A 122 15.43 4.94 -1.94
C LYS A 122 15.48 6.45 -2.20
N SER A 123 16.23 7.20 -1.40
CA SER A 123 16.52 8.59 -1.73
C SER A 123 17.60 8.68 -2.82
N ALA A 124 17.51 9.69 -3.70
CA ALA A 124 18.41 9.83 -4.83
C ALA A 124 19.89 9.86 -4.39
N GLY A 125 20.70 8.93 -4.90
CA GLY A 125 22.15 8.87 -4.67
C GLY A 125 22.61 8.20 -3.37
N SER A 126 21.70 7.65 -2.55
CA SER A 126 22.05 7.00 -1.29
C SER A 126 21.62 5.52 -1.24
N ASP A 127 22.10 4.80 -0.22
CA ASP A 127 21.61 3.46 0.11
C ASP A 127 20.16 3.54 0.59
N ALA A 128 19.32 2.58 0.20
CA ALA A 128 17.92 2.59 0.62
C ALA A 128 17.84 2.39 2.13
N TYR A 129 17.02 3.19 2.82
CA TYR A 129 16.75 3.02 4.23
C TYR A 129 15.49 2.17 4.42
N VAL A 130 15.57 1.18 5.29
CA VAL A 130 14.48 0.22 5.53
C VAL A 130 13.99 0.38 6.95
N VAL A 131 12.68 0.52 7.11
CA VAL A 131 11.97 0.38 8.38
C VAL A 131 11.27 -0.99 8.37
N GLU A 132 11.39 -1.73 9.48
CA GLU A 132 10.70 -2.99 9.66
C GLU A 132 9.73 -2.95 10.85
N TYR A 133 8.53 -3.46 10.61
CA TYR A 133 7.46 -3.58 11.60
C TYR A 133 7.17 -5.06 11.89
N PRO A 134 6.93 -5.45 13.15
CA PRO A 134 6.46 -6.79 13.47
C PRO A 134 5.03 -6.96 12.97
N MET A 135 4.75 -8.09 12.30
CA MET A 135 3.41 -8.45 11.85
C MET A 135 2.89 -9.61 12.69
N ILE A 136 2.00 -9.28 13.62
CA ILE A 136 1.36 -10.19 14.57
C ILE A 136 -0.13 -9.90 14.52
N ALA A 137 -0.96 -10.95 14.66
CA ALA A 137 -2.40 -10.80 14.67
C ALA A 137 -2.85 -9.73 15.67
N GLY A 138 -3.61 -8.73 15.19
CA GLY A 138 -4.15 -7.65 16.01
C GLY A 138 -3.15 -6.56 16.42
N ILE A 139 -1.92 -6.57 15.90
CA ILE A 139 -0.96 -5.49 16.24
C ILE A 139 -1.45 -4.14 15.72
N ASN A 140 -1.22 -3.10 16.53
CA ASN A 140 -1.38 -1.71 16.15
C ASN A 140 0.01 -1.06 16.08
N LEU A 141 0.46 -0.72 14.88
CA LEU A 141 1.80 -0.17 14.63
C LEU A 141 2.01 1.23 15.24
N SER A 142 0.95 1.98 15.51
CA SER A 142 1.00 3.31 16.15
C SER A 142 1.04 3.24 17.68
N ARG A 143 1.11 2.03 18.27
CA ARG A 143 1.13 1.80 19.72
C ARG A 143 2.41 1.06 20.11
N PRO A 144 2.84 1.16 21.39
CA PRO A 144 3.92 0.32 21.89
C PRO A 144 3.67 -1.16 21.58
N TYR A 145 4.69 -1.83 21.04
CA TYR A 145 4.57 -3.23 20.64
C TYR A 145 4.39 -4.13 21.86
N PRO A 146 3.68 -5.26 21.71
CA PRO A 146 3.55 -6.24 22.78
C PRO A 146 4.93 -6.82 23.17
N PRO A 147 5.09 -7.34 24.41
CA PRO A 147 6.34 -7.94 24.86
C PRO A 147 6.87 -8.99 23.87
N GLY A 148 8.16 -8.90 23.52
CA GLY A 148 8.82 -9.80 22.58
C GLY A 148 8.66 -9.44 21.10
N ALA A 149 7.78 -8.51 20.75
CA ALA A 149 7.68 -7.98 19.39
C ALA A 149 8.64 -6.80 19.19
N THR A 150 9.40 -6.84 18.11
CA THR A 150 10.36 -5.79 17.76
C THR A 150 10.18 -5.32 16.33
N GLY A 151 10.24 -3.99 16.17
CA GLY A 151 10.55 -3.37 14.89
C GLY A 151 12.03 -3.04 14.82
N GLY A 152 12.40 -2.32 13.78
CA GLY A 152 13.79 -1.94 13.57
C GLY A 152 13.96 -1.12 12.31
N SER A 153 15.21 -0.79 12.04
CA SER A 153 15.57 -0.03 10.84
C SER A 153 17.01 -0.32 10.45
N PHE A 154 17.28 -0.36 9.16
CA PHE A 154 18.63 -0.62 8.65
C PHE A 154 18.84 -0.03 7.26
N ALA A 155 20.10 0.21 6.91
CA ALA A 155 20.49 0.52 5.55
C ALA A 155 20.49 -0.77 4.70
N ALA A 156 19.86 -0.75 3.54
CA ALA A 156 19.63 -1.94 2.71
C ALA A 156 20.94 -2.66 2.32
N SER A 157 22.04 -1.91 2.11
CA SER A 157 23.36 -2.47 1.85
C SER A 157 23.90 -3.35 2.98
N LYS A 158 23.46 -3.14 4.23
CA LYS A 158 23.84 -3.96 5.38
C LYS A 158 23.09 -5.28 5.45
N HIS A 159 21.92 -5.35 4.80
CA HIS A 159 21.07 -6.54 4.75
C HIS A 159 20.59 -6.82 3.32
N PRO A 160 21.49 -7.10 2.36
CA PRO A 160 21.15 -7.16 0.94
C PRO A 160 20.17 -8.29 0.57
N GLN A 161 19.88 -9.20 1.51
CA GLN A 161 19.02 -10.36 1.33
C GLN A 161 17.60 -10.17 1.91
N PHE A 162 17.28 -9.00 2.49
CA PHE A 162 16.02 -8.80 3.23
C PHE A 162 14.74 -9.02 2.39
N LEU A 163 14.81 -8.82 1.07
CA LEU A 163 13.72 -9.13 0.11
C LEU A 163 14.07 -10.29 -0.83
N ARG A 164 15.06 -11.13 -0.50
CA ARG A 164 15.41 -12.25 -1.39
C ARG A 164 14.33 -13.32 -1.33
N GLY A 165 13.85 -13.71 -2.51
CA GLY A 165 12.90 -14.82 -2.66
C GLY A 165 11.47 -14.48 -2.22
N ILE A 166 11.19 -13.23 -1.85
CA ILE A 166 9.81 -12.79 -1.62
C ILE A 166 9.21 -12.25 -2.92
N SER A 167 7.96 -12.61 -3.16
CA SER A 167 7.19 -12.12 -4.29
C SER A 167 5.71 -12.16 -3.95
N THR A 168 4.96 -11.24 -4.53
CA THR A 168 3.49 -11.37 -4.56
C THR A 168 3.15 -12.63 -5.36
N PRO A 169 2.23 -13.50 -4.91
CA PRO A 169 1.92 -14.76 -5.61
C PRO A 169 1.51 -14.58 -7.07
N SER A 170 0.79 -13.51 -7.40
CA SER A 170 0.42 -13.17 -8.79
C SER A 170 1.60 -12.67 -9.66
N GLY A 171 2.78 -12.45 -9.08
CA GLY A 171 3.93 -11.82 -9.74
C GLY A 171 3.83 -10.30 -9.90
N GLN A 172 2.65 -9.71 -9.72
CA GLN A 172 2.46 -8.26 -9.82
C GLN A 172 3.02 -7.56 -8.58
N ASP A 173 3.94 -6.62 -8.81
CA ASP A 173 4.55 -5.81 -7.75
C ASP A 173 4.32 -4.31 -7.90
N ARG A 174 3.55 -3.89 -8.91
CA ARG A 174 3.18 -2.48 -9.14
C ARG A 174 1.72 -2.36 -9.51
N ILE A 175 1.15 -1.21 -9.20
CA ILE A 175 -0.18 -0.85 -9.68
C ILE A 175 -0.05 -0.48 -11.15
N THR A 176 -0.90 -1.08 -11.97
CA THR A 176 -1.00 -0.79 -13.38
C THR A 176 -2.43 -0.36 -13.66
N CYS A 177 -2.59 0.68 -14.48
CA CYS A 177 -3.89 1.10 -14.96
C CYS A 177 -3.84 1.23 -16.48
N ASP A 178 -4.83 0.66 -17.14
CA ASP A 178 -5.04 0.83 -18.57
C ASP A 178 -5.97 2.02 -18.78
N SER A 179 -5.39 3.14 -19.22
CA SER A 179 -6.11 4.39 -19.45
C SER A 179 -7.05 4.35 -20.67
N SER A 180 -6.97 3.31 -21.49
CA SER A 180 -7.93 3.07 -22.57
C SER A 180 -9.30 2.59 -22.04
N LEU A 181 -9.33 2.02 -20.84
CA LEU A 181 -10.55 1.57 -20.17
C LEU A 181 -11.28 2.75 -19.53
N LYS A 182 -11.88 3.60 -20.36
CA LYS A 182 -12.74 4.69 -19.87
C LYS A 182 -14.12 4.16 -19.48
N PRO A 183 -14.78 4.77 -18.47
CA PRO A 183 -16.18 4.48 -18.20
C PRO A 183 -16.97 4.70 -19.49
N THR A 184 -17.69 3.68 -19.95
CA THR A 184 -18.47 3.74 -21.20
C THR A 184 -19.68 4.68 -21.11
N ASN A 185 -19.95 5.26 -19.93
CA ASN A 185 -20.94 6.31 -19.75
C ASN A 185 -20.51 7.30 -18.63
N PRO A 186 -19.83 8.40 -18.96
CA PRO A 186 -19.47 9.44 -17.98
C PRO A 186 -20.69 10.15 -17.37
N ASP A 187 -21.87 10.03 -18.00
CA ASP A 187 -23.15 10.59 -17.53
C ASP A 187 -24.06 9.53 -16.89
N ALA A 188 -23.54 8.33 -16.59
CA ALA A 188 -24.32 7.31 -15.89
C ALA A 188 -24.77 7.86 -14.53
N PRO A 189 -26.08 7.86 -14.22
CA PRO A 189 -26.56 8.26 -12.92
C PRO A 189 -25.87 7.42 -11.85
N LEU A 190 -25.36 8.07 -10.80
CA LEU A 190 -24.91 7.35 -9.61
C LEU A 190 -26.12 6.57 -9.08
N VAL A 191 -26.07 5.24 -9.14
CA VAL A 191 -27.12 4.38 -8.59
C VAL A 191 -27.20 4.69 -7.10
N GLN A 192 -28.33 5.28 -6.68
CA GLN A 192 -28.68 5.61 -5.30
C GLN A 192 -28.83 4.33 -4.47
#